data_AF-A0A9P4YTH7-F1
#
_entry.id   AF-A0A9P4YTH7-F1
#
_cell.length_a   1.000
_cell.length_b   1.000
_cell.length_c   1.000
_cell.angle_alpha   90.00
_cell.angle_beta   90.00
_cell.angle_gamma   90.00
#
_symmetry.space_group_name_H-M   'P 1'
#
loop_
_entity.id
_entity.type
_entity.pdbx_description
1 polymer ?
#
loop_
_entity_poly.entity_id
_entity_poly.type
_entity_poly.pdbx_seq_one_letter_code
_entity_poly.pdbx_strand_id
1 'polypeptide(L)'
;MGIWDVFTDIVEAATPWSVVEAEAPAAEEEPQCAPAKHHFEHCVERVQEQQENGGAKEDCVEEFFHLAHCATECAAPKLWAKLK
;
A
#
# COMPACT_ATOMS: atom_id res chain seq x y z
N MET A 1 25.48 6.36 -28.14
CA MET A 1 25.10 6.38 -26.72
C MET A 1 25.29 7.80 -26.24
N GLY A 2 24.28 8.62 -26.52
CA GLY A 2 24.22 9.99 -26.04
C GLY A 2 23.77 10.02 -24.58
N ILE A 3 24.05 11.12 -23.90
CA ILE A 3 23.58 11.35 -22.53
C ILE A 3 22.03 11.24 -22.41
N TRP A 4 21.32 11.53 -23.51
CA TRP A 4 19.88 11.36 -23.62
C TRP A 4 19.41 9.91 -23.56
N ASP A 5 20.21 8.97 -24.10
CA ASP A 5 19.88 7.54 -24.06
C ASP A 5 19.93 7.01 -22.62
N VAL A 6 20.90 7.48 -21.82
CA VAL A 6 21.01 7.12 -20.39
C VAL A 6 19.83 7.65 -19.58
N PHE A 7 19.37 8.88 -19.88
CA PHE A 7 18.20 9.44 -19.21
C PHE A 7 16.91 8.67 -19.57
N THR A 8 16.72 8.26 -20.83
CA THR A 8 15.55 7.46 -21.23
C THR A 8 15.57 6.08 -20.59
N ASP A 9 16.72 5.41 -20.55
CA ASP A 9 16.85 4.07 -19.94
C ASP A 9 16.51 4.10 -18.44
N ILE A 10 16.91 5.15 -17.72
CA ILE A 10 16.58 5.29 -16.30
C ILE A 10 15.08 5.52 -16.10
N VAL A 11 14.45 6.37 -16.91
CA VAL A 11 13.00 6.63 -16.79
C VAL A 11 12.19 5.41 -17.23
N GLU A 12 12.61 4.68 -18.25
CA GLU A 12 11.95 3.45 -18.69
C GLU A 12 12.10 2.34 -17.65
N ALA A 13 13.26 2.19 -17.02
CA ALA A 13 13.39 1.31 -15.87
C ALA A 13 12.50 1.75 -14.71
N ALA A 14 12.21 3.06 -14.60
CA ALA A 14 11.45 3.68 -13.53
C ALA A 14 9.94 3.60 -13.56
N THR A 15 9.40 3.78 -14.75
CA THR A 15 7.95 3.81 -14.92
C THR A 15 7.23 2.52 -14.50
N PRO A 16 7.79 1.29 -14.66
CA PRO A 16 7.15 0.06 -14.20
C PRO A 16 6.84 0.04 -12.71
N TRP A 17 7.72 0.56 -11.84
CA TRP A 17 7.47 0.56 -10.39
C TRP A 17 6.31 1.48 -10.03
N SER A 18 6.23 2.65 -10.69
CA SER A 18 5.15 3.61 -10.47
C SER A 18 3.79 3.10 -10.94
N VAL A 19 3.75 2.31 -12.03
CA VAL A 19 2.53 1.68 -12.53
C VAL A 19 2.11 0.52 -11.63
N VAL A 20 3.06 -0.25 -11.10
CA VAL A 20 2.79 -1.32 -10.15
C VAL A 20 2.11 -0.81 -8.88
N GLU A 21 2.55 0.32 -8.35
CA GLU A 21 1.93 0.92 -7.15
C GLU A 21 0.50 1.42 -7.44
N ALA A 22 0.23 1.84 -8.68
CA ALA A 22 -1.09 2.25 -9.14
C ALA A 22 -2.01 1.06 -9.55
N GLU A 23 -1.45 -0.08 -9.97
CA GLU A 23 -2.17 -1.31 -10.35
C GLU A 23 -2.32 -2.31 -9.19
N ALA A 24 -1.57 -2.16 -8.10
CA ALA A 24 -1.84 -2.88 -6.88
C ALA A 24 -3.31 -2.59 -6.52
N PRO A 25 -4.21 -3.59 -6.53
CA PRO A 25 -5.60 -3.34 -6.20
C PRO A 25 -5.56 -2.65 -4.85
N ALA A 26 -6.12 -1.44 -4.79
CA ALA A 26 -6.37 -0.82 -3.51
C ALA A 26 -7.03 -1.91 -2.67
N ALA A 27 -6.44 -2.27 -1.53
CA ALA A 27 -6.96 -3.35 -0.68
C ALA A 27 -8.44 -3.14 -0.31
N GLU A 28 -8.92 -1.92 -0.57
CA GLU A 28 -10.28 -1.40 -0.55
C GLU A 28 -11.27 -2.10 -1.49
N GLU A 29 -10.85 -2.65 -2.64
CA GLU A 29 -11.77 -3.26 -3.63
C GLU A 29 -11.86 -4.79 -3.53
N GLU A 30 -10.97 -5.43 -2.77
CA GLU A 30 -10.99 -6.88 -2.58
C GLU A 30 -11.87 -7.23 -1.36
N PRO A 31 -13.03 -7.92 -1.55
CA PRO A 31 -13.98 -8.18 -0.47
C PRO A 31 -13.39 -9.03 0.67
N GLN A 32 -12.31 -9.77 0.42
CA GLN A 32 -11.61 -10.57 1.41
C GLN A 32 -10.81 -9.74 2.43
N CYS A 33 -10.37 -8.53 2.08
CA CYS A 33 -9.62 -7.64 2.98
C CYS A 33 -10.51 -6.65 3.74
N ALA A 34 -11.81 -6.60 3.44
CA ALA A 34 -12.77 -5.70 4.08
C ALA A 34 -12.80 -5.77 5.62
N PRO A 35 -12.70 -6.94 6.28
CA PRO A 35 -12.68 -6.99 7.74
C PRO A 35 -11.43 -6.34 8.35
N ALA A 36 -10.25 -6.63 7.78
CA ALA A 36 -8.99 -6.05 8.24
C ALA A 36 -8.97 -4.52 8.03
N LYS A 37 -9.53 -4.05 6.90
CA LYS A 37 -9.72 -2.62 6.64
C LYS A 37 -10.63 -1.96 7.67
N HIS A 38 -11.79 -2.54 7.95
CA HIS A 38 -12.71 -2.01 8.95
C HIS A 38 -12.06 -1.89 10.34
N HIS A 39 -11.26 -2.87 10.75
CA HIS A 39 -10.52 -2.79 12.02
C HIS A 39 -9.46 -1.68 12.02
N PHE A 40 -8.73 -1.52 10.91
CA PHE A 40 -7.77 -0.44 10.77
C PHE A 40 -8.44 0.94 10.81
N GLU A 41 -9.54 1.14 10.08
CA GLU A 41 -10.30 2.41 10.09
C GLU A 41 -10.81 2.74 11.49
N HIS A 42 -11.36 1.77 12.21
CA HIS A 42 -11.82 1.96 13.59
C HIS A 42 -10.66 2.25 14.57
N CYS A 43 -9.46 1.71 14.33
CA CYS A 43 -8.27 2.10 15.09
C CYS A 43 -7.86 3.55 14.81
N VAL A 44 -7.85 3.95 13.53
CA VAL A 44 -7.48 5.31 13.12
C VAL A 44 -8.43 6.34 13.73
N GLU A 45 -9.75 6.10 13.70
CA GLU A 45 -10.73 6.98 14.35
C GLU A 45 -10.41 7.18 15.84
N ARG A 46 -10.11 6.08 16.56
CA ARG A 46 -9.80 6.13 17.99
C ARG A 46 -8.48 6.86 18.29
N VAL A 47 -7.45 6.62 17.48
CA VAL A 47 -6.15 7.33 17.60
C VAL A 47 -6.32 8.82 17.31
N GLN A 48 -7.15 9.17 16.32
CA GLN A 48 -7.43 10.56 15.96
C GLN A 48 -8.20 11.28 17.07
N GLU A 49 -9.21 10.64 17.68
CA GLU A 49 -9.87 11.17 18.88
C GLU A 49 -8.88 11.38 20.03
N GLN A 50 -7.92 10.48 20.24
CA GLN A 50 -6.92 10.65 21.29
C GLN A 50 -5.91 11.78 20.98
N GLN A 51 -5.54 11.97 19.72
CA GLN A 51 -4.70 13.10 19.29
C GLN A 51 -5.35 14.43 19.67
N GLU A 52 -6.66 14.56 19.44
CA GLU A 52 -7.44 15.75 19.81
C GLU A 52 -7.54 15.93 21.34
N ASN A 53 -7.53 14.84 22.10
CA ASN A 53 -7.67 14.82 23.57
C ASN A 53 -6.33 14.83 24.34
N GLY A 54 -5.24 15.27 23.72
CA GLY A 54 -3.95 15.46 24.40
C GLY A 54 -2.90 14.37 24.12
N GLY A 55 -3.07 13.60 23.05
CA GLY A 55 -2.07 12.69 22.49
C GLY A 55 -2.52 11.22 22.49
N ALA A 56 -2.19 10.52 21.40
CA ALA A 56 -2.46 9.09 21.24
C ALA A 56 -1.64 8.24 22.21
N LYS A 57 -2.30 7.26 22.84
CA LYS A 57 -1.70 6.28 23.76
C LYS A 57 -1.61 4.87 23.16
N GLU A 58 -2.17 4.70 21.97
CA GLU A 58 -2.07 3.49 21.17
C GLU A 58 -1.65 3.85 19.75
N ASP A 59 -1.24 2.84 19.00
CA ASP A 59 -0.96 2.93 17.57
C ASP A 59 -1.77 1.87 16.83
N CYS A 60 -1.84 1.98 15.50
CA CYS A 60 -2.59 1.07 14.64
C CYS A 60 -1.67 0.12 13.85
N VAL A 61 -0.48 -0.17 14.38
CA VAL A 61 0.51 -1.00 13.66
C VAL A 61 -0.01 -2.43 13.52
N GLU A 62 -0.69 -2.98 14.53
CA GLU A 62 -1.25 -4.33 14.45
C GLU A 62 -2.32 -4.45 13.35
N GLU A 63 -3.31 -3.54 13.34
CA GLU A 63 -4.38 -3.53 12.34
C GLU A 63 -3.84 -3.22 10.93
N PHE A 64 -2.85 -2.34 10.84
CA PHE A 64 -2.15 -2.08 9.59
C PHE A 64 -1.44 -3.34 9.08
N PHE A 65 -0.78 -4.11 9.95
CA PHE A 65 -0.10 -5.34 9.55
C PHE A 65 -1.08 -6.41 9.08
N HIS A 66 -2.27 -6.53 9.69
CA HIS A 66 -3.32 -7.42 9.18
C HIS A 66 -3.83 -6.99 7.79
N LEU A 67 -4.04 -5.69 7.59
CA LEU A 67 -4.47 -5.15 6.29
C LEU A 67 -3.39 -5.33 5.21
N ALA A 68 -2.14 -4.99 5.54
CA ALA A 68 -1.00 -5.12 4.64
C ALA A 68 -0.69 -6.58 4.31
N HIS A 69 -0.82 -7.49 5.27
CA HIS A 69 -0.70 -8.93 5.03
C HIS A 69 -1.74 -9.39 4.00
N CYS A 70 -3.01 -9.05 4.18
CA CYS A 70 -4.05 -9.38 3.21
C CYS A 70 -3.77 -8.76 1.83
N ALA A 71 -3.42 -7.47 1.78
CA ALA A 71 -3.14 -6.76 0.53
C ALA A 71 -1.95 -7.36 -0.23
N THR A 72 -0.87 -7.72 0.48
CA THR A 72 0.33 -8.31 -0.12
C THR A 72 0.08 -9.72 -0.65
N GLU A 73 -0.71 -10.54 0.04
CA GLU A 73 -1.14 -11.85 -0.47
C GLU A 73 -1.96 -11.72 -1.77
N CYS A 74 -2.78 -10.68 -1.90
CA CYS A 74 -3.54 -10.39 -3.11
C CYS A 74 -2.65 -9.88 -4.25
N ALA A 75 -1.75 -8.95 -3.95
CA ALA A 75 -0.99 -8.20 -4.94
C ALA A 75 0.25 -8.96 -5.42
N ALA A 76 0.94 -9.70 -4.55
CA ALA A 76 2.18 -10.40 -4.88
C ALA A 76 2.08 -11.29 -6.14
N PRO A 77 1.12 -12.24 -6.28
CA PRO A 77 1.06 -13.08 -7.48
C PRO A 77 0.75 -12.29 -8.75
N LYS A 78 -0.05 -11.23 -8.66
CA LYS A 78 -0.39 -10.35 -9.80
C LYS A 78 0.83 -9.52 -10.22
N LEU A 79 1.60 -9.03 -9.25
CA LEU A 79 2.81 -8.27 -9.47
C LEU A 79 3.91 -9.11 -10.14
N TRP A 80 4.20 -10.29 -9.59
CA TRP A 80 5.22 -11.18 -10.15
C TRP A 80 4.87 -11.68 -11.57
N ALA A 81 3.59 -11.70 -11.94
CA ALA A 81 3.18 -12.01 -13.32
C ALA A 81 3.48 -10.87 -14.32
N LYS A 82 3.65 -9.64 -13.85
CA LYS A 82 3.91 -8.44 -14.66
C LYS A 82 5.40 -8.12 -14.77
N LEU A 83 6.18 -8.46 -13.76
CA LEU A 83 7.63 -8.27 -13.74
C LEU A 83 8.31 -9.39 -14.57
N LYS A 84 9.18 -9.00 -15.51
CA LYS A 84 10.01 -9.90 -16.33
C LYS A 84 11.43 -9.98 -15.78
#